data_AF-A0A9Q3GVS7-F1
#
_entry.id   AF-A0A9Q3GVS7-F1
#
_cell.length_a   1.000
_cell.length_b   1.000
_cell.length_c   1.000
_cell.angle_alpha   90.00
_cell.angle_beta   90.00
_cell.angle_gamma   90.00
#
_symmetry.space_group_name_H-M   'P 1'
#
loop_
_entity.id
_entity.type
_entity.pdbx_description
1 polymer ?
#
loop_
_entity_poly.entity_id
_entity_poly.type
_entity_poly.pdbx_seq_one_letter_code
_entity_poly.pdbx_strand_id
1 'polypeptide(L)'
;MPQDLNPPFSRDPYETPLSPNPAIFQETFKVNHERLQEVHFGSPGLLSNEEINSLKNVITLREKAIALCEEKIGLLKHSYGKHYNIPVIPHEPWQKKPIPIPKSILPQFTE
;
A
#
# COMPACT_ATOMS: atom_id res chain seq x y z
N MET A 1 -7.15 4.02 -13.34
CA MET A 1 -8.39 4.54 -12.74
C MET A 1 -8.90 5.69 -13.58
N PRO A 2 -10.21 5.84 -13.79
CA PRO A 2 -10.75 7.04 -14.45
C PRO A 2 -10.36 8.28 -13.64
N GLN A 3 -9.81 9.29 -14.31
CA GLN A 3 -9.25 10.50 -13.68
C GLN A 3 -10.31 11.33 -12.95
N ASP A 4 -11.58 11.15 -13.29
CA ASP A 4 -12.72 11.94 -12.78
C ASP A 4 -13.24 11.51 -11.40
N LEU A 5 -12.69 10.45 -10.79
CA LEU A 5 -13.13 9.95 -9.48
C LEU A 5 -12.34 10.51 -8.30
N ASN A 6 -11.23 11.20 -8.55
CA ASN A 6 -10.43 11.77 -7.46
C ASN A 6 -11.02 13.13 -7.06
N PRO A 7 -11.30 13.36 -5.76
CA PRO A 7 -11.63 14.70 -5.30
C PRO A 7 -10.49 15.67 -5.66
N PRO A 8 -10.78 16.94 -5.98
CA PRO A 8 -9.76 17.92 -6.28
C PRO A 8 -8.81 18.03 -5.09
N PHE A 9 -7.51 18.03 -5.35
CA PHE A 9 -6.52 18.18 -4.29
C PHE A 9 -6.70 19.55 -3.62
N SER A 10 -6.74 19.56 -2.29
CA SER A 10 -6.83 20.80 -1.49
C SER A 10 -5.61 21.73 -1.68
N ARG A 11 -4.53 21.23 -2.28
CA ARG A 11 -3.29 21.95 -2.54
C ARG A 11 -2.68 21.44 -3.84
N ASP A 12 -1.87 22.26 -4.50
CA ASP A 12 -1.06 21.79 -5.61
C ASP A 12 0.01 20.80 -5.08
N PRO A 13 0.07 19.55 -5.60
CA PRO A 13 1.09 18.60 -5.22
C PRO A 13 2.51 19.05 -5.62
N TYR A 14 2.66 19.87 -6.67
CA TYR A 14 3.93 20.35 -7.18
C TYR A 14 4.45 21.58 -6.42
N GLU A 15 3.58 22.32 -5.74
CA GLU A 15 3.97 23.39 -4.83
C GLU A 15 4.31 22.80 -3.45
N THR A 16 5.59 22.45 -3.26
CA THR A 16 6.12 22.08 -1.95
C THR A 16 6.95 23.24 -1.40
N PRO A 17 6.71 23.72 -0.16
CA PRO A 17 7.49 24.80 0.43
C PRO A 17 8.88 24.28 0.80
N LEU A 18 9.78 24.27 -0.17
CA LEU A 18 11.19 23.92 0.02
C LEU A 18 11.94 25.16 0.49
N SER A 19 12.56 25.07 1.68
CA SER A 19 13.51 26.09 2.13
C SER A 19 14.82 25.92 1.36
N PRO A 20 15.43 27.00 0.83
CA PRO A 20 16.76 26.95 0.21
C PRO A 20 17.84 26.40 1.16
N ASN A 21 17.66 26.64 2.47
CA ASN A 21 18.52 26.08 3.51
C ASN A 21 17.65 25.18 4.40
N PRO A 22 17.61 23.85 4.15
CA PRO A 22 16.85 22.94 4.99
C PRO A 22 17.47 22.85 6.38
N ALA A 23 16.63 22.81 7.41
CA ALA A 23 17.09 22.56 8.76
C ALA A 23 17.74 21.17 8.87
N ILE A 24 18.67 21.02 9.82
CA ILE A 24 19.25 19.72 10.15
C ILE A 24 18.10 18.77 10.54
N PHE A 25 18.16 17.54 10.04
CA PHE A 25 17.15 16.52 10.29
C PHE A 25 16.87 16.35 11.79
N GLN A 26 15.59 16.39 12.15
CA GLN A 26 15.11 16.08 13.49
C GLN A 26 14.22 14.84 13.43
N GLU A 27 14.40 13.93 14.38
CA GLU A 27 13.57 12.74 14.48
C GLU A 27 12.12 13.12 14.73
N THR A 28 11.24 12.44 14.01
CA THR A 28 9.79 12.54 14.19
C THR A 28 9.27 11.17 14.58
N PHE A 29 8.00 11.11 15.02
CA PHE A 29 7.40 9.85 15.46
C PHE A 29 7.48 8.72 14.40
N LYS A 30 7.45 9.05 13.10
CA LYS A 30 7.55 8.04 12.03
C LYS A 30 8.95 7.91 11.45
N VAL A 31 9.67 9.02 11.30
CA VAL A 31 11.00 9.09 10.67
C VAL A 31 12.07 9.14 11.75
N ASN A 32 12.69 7.99 12.02
CA ASN A 32 13.81 7.84 12.97
C ASN A 32 15.13 7.69 12.21
N HIS A 33 16.28 7.89 12.88
CA HIS A 33 17.59 7.69 12.26
C HIS A 33 17.77 6.26 11.73
N GLU A 34 17.37 5.24 12.50
CA GLU A 34 17.50 3.83 12.10
C GLU A 34 16.76 3.54 10.78
N ARG A 35 15.51 4.00 10.66
CA ARG A 35 14.72 3.83 9.44
C ARG A 35 15.27 4.61 8.26
N LEU A 36 15.83 5.79 8.50
CA LEU A 36 16.47 6.57 7.43
C LEU A 36 17.77 5.95 6.94
N GLN A 37 18.45 5.12 7.74
CA GLN A 37 19.63 4.39 7.29
C GLN A 37 19.28 3.28 6.31
N GLU A 38 18.09 2.69 6.42
CA GLU A 38 17.58 1.70 5.45
C GLU A 38 17.23 2.35 4.10
N VAL A 39 16.93 3.65 4.09
CA VAL A 39 16.62 4.39 2.86
C VAL A 39 17.90 4.60 2.05
N HIS A 40 17.96 3.96 0.88
CA HIS A 40 19.06 4.12 -0.05
C HIS A 40 18.86 5.37 -0.93
N PHE A 41 19.66 6.41 -0.70
CA PHE A 41 19.60 7.68 -1.46
C PHE A 41 20.35 7.65 -2.81
N GLY A 42 20.88 6.48 -3.19
CA GLY A 42 21.67 6.31 -4.41
C GLY A 42 23.13 5.99 -4.12
N SER A 43 23.92 5.87 -5.18
CA SER A 43 25.35 5.56 -5.07
C SER A 43 26.12 6.72 -4.41
N PRO A 44 27.25 6.42 -3.73
CA PRO A 44 28.11 7.46 -3.17
C PRO A 44 28.55 8.45 -4.28
N GLY A 45 28.42 9.75 -4.00
CA GLY A 45 28.76 10.82 -4.95
C GLY A 45 27.65 11.22 -5.93
N LEU A 46 26.49 10.54 -5.92
CA LEU A 46 25.33 10.94 -6.74
C LEU A 46 24.70 12.24 -6.23
N LEU A 47 24.61 12.39 -4.91
CA LEU A 47 24.03 13.54 -4.24
C LEU A 47 25.07 14.17 -3.30
N SER A 48 25.05 15.50 -3.24
CA SER A 48 25.77 16.26 -2.23
C SER A 48 25.11 16.09 -0.85
N ASN A 49 25.87 16.38 0.20
CA ASN A 49 25.34 16.31 1.57
C ASN A 49 24.14 17.26 1.79
N GLU A 50 24.13 18.40 1.10
CA GLU A 50 23.04 19.40 1.15
C GLU A 50 21.77 18.90 0.46
N GLU A 51 21.91 18.23 -0.68
CA GLU A 51 20.78 17.59 -1.38
C GLU A 51 20.20 16.44 -0.56
N ILE A 52 21.05 15.61 0.06
CA ILE A 52 20.59 14.54 0.96
C ILE A 52 19.80 15.13 2.13
N ASN A 53 20.28 16.23 2.72
CA ASN A 53 19.57 16.91 3.80
C ASN A 53 18.23 17.50 3.34
N SER A 54 18.19 18.07 2.13
CA SER A 54 16.95 18.54 1.50
C SER A 54 15.95 17.39 1.32
N LEU A 55 16.41 16.22 0.86
CA LEU A 55 15.57 15.05 0.64
C LEU A 55 15.02 14.50 1.96
N LYS A 56 15.86 14.43 3.01
CA LYS A 56 15.41 14.08 4.37
C LYS A 56 14.33 15.03 4.87
N ASN A 57 14.48 16.34 4.64
CA ASN A 57 13.46 17.32 5.02
C ASN A 57 12.12 17.09 4.28
N VAL A 58 12.15 16.78 2.98
CA VAL A 58 10.94 16.45 2.21
C VAL A 58 10.26 15.19 2.73
N ILE A 59 11.04 14.15 3.05
CA ILE A 59 10.52 12.90 3.64
C ILE A 59 9.83 13.20 4.97
N THR A 60 10.44 14.00 5.84
CA THR A 60 9.84 14.41 7.12
C THR A 60 8.56 15.22 6.90
N LEU A 61 8.56 16.18 5.97
CA LEU A 61 7.37 16.99 5.64
C LEU A 61 6.21 16.13 5.10
N ARG A 62 6.53 15.01 4.44
CA ARG A 62 5.56 14.09 3.83
C ARG A 62 5.44 12.75 4.56
N GLU A 63 5.87 12.64 5.82
CA GLU A 63 5.92 11.38 6.58
C GLU A 63 4.56 10.67 6.70
N LYS A 64 3.45 11.40 6.55
CA LYS A 64 2.09 10.85 6.59
C LYS A 64 1.70 10.13 5.32
N ALA A 65 2.33 10.44 4.19
CA ALA A 65 2.07 9.84 2.89
C ALA A 65 2.97 8.63 2.60
N ILE A 66 4.09 8.49 3.31
CA ILE A 66 5.07 7.42 3.10
C ILE A 66 4.81 6.29 4.11
N ALA A 67 4.67 5.07 3.60
CA ALA A 67 4.69 3.86 4.40
C ALA A 67 6.13 3.35 4.53
N LEU A 68 6.78 3.67 5.66
CA LEU A 68 8.17 3.24 5.94
C LEU A 68 8.29 1.78 6.40
N CYS A 69 7.16 1.13 6.72
CA CYS A 69 7.13 -0.28 7.14
C CYS A 69 5.95 -0.96 6.45
N GLU A 70 6.05 -2.26 6.20
CA GLU A 70 4.99 -3.05 5.55
C GLU A 70 3.66 -2.98 6.31
N GLU A 71 3.71 -3.01 7.64
CA GLU A 71 2.53 -2.86 8.50
C GLU A 71 1.78 -1.53 8.30
N LYS A 72 2.47 -0.51 7.78
CA LYS A 72 1.90 0.81 7.50
C LYS A 72 1.39 0.93 6.06
N ILE A 73 1.56 -0.10 5.23
CA ILE A 73 0.95 -0.20 3.91
C ILE A 73 -0.54 -0.46 4.12
N GLY A 74 -1.29 0.63 4.29
CA GLY A 74 -2.73 0.59 4.45
C GLY A 74 -3.47 0.56 3.11
N LEU A 75 -4.73 0.14 3.17
CA LEU A 75 -5.68 0.39 2.08
C LEU A 75 -6.01 1.89 1.99
N LEU A 76 -6.31 2.36 0.79
CA LEU A 76 -6.77 3.74 0.59
C LEU A 76 -8.02 4.01 1.42
N LYS A 77 -8.12 5.22 2.00
CA LYS A 77 -9.36 5.64 2.67
C LYS A 77 -10.52 5.60 1.68
N HIS A 78 -11.72 5.27 2.16
CA HIS A 78 -12.91 5.18 1.32
C HIS A 78 -13.29 6.52 0.66
N SER A 79 -12.81 7.64 1.23
CA SER A 79 -12.96 8.98 0.64
C SER A 79 -12.17 9.18 -0.65
N TYR A 80 -11.11 8.39 -0.89
CA TYR A 80 -10.26 8.50 -2.08
C TYR A 80 -10.66 7.53 -3.20
N GLY A 81 -11.35 6.44 -2.89
CA GLY A 81 -11.72 5.44 -3.88
C GLY A 81 -12.94 4.64 -3.45
N LYS A 82 -13.83 4.39 -4.41
CA LYS A 82 -14.96 3.46 -4.21
C LYS A 82 -14.43 2.04 -4.06
N HIS A 83 -15.18 1.21 -3.36
CA HIS A 83 -14.87 -0.22 -3.26
C HIS A 83 -14.83 -0.85 -4.65
N TYR A 84 -13.83 -1.70 -4.86
CA TYR A 84 -13.83 -2.55 -6.02
C TYR A 84 -14.94 -3.59 -5.84
N ASN A 85 -16.00 -3.50 -6.64
CA ASN A 85 -17.03 -4.52 -6.67
C ASN A 85 -16.60 -5.60 -7.66
N ILE A 86 -16.22 -6.78 -7.16
CA ILE A 86 -15.92 -7.92 -8.02
C ILE A 86 -17.27 -8.42 -8.55
N PRO A 87 -17.53 -8.37 -9.87
CA PRO A 87 -18.78 -8.88 -10.40
C PRO A 87 -18.83 -10.40 -10.15
N VAL A 88 -19.80 -10.84 -9.37
CA VAL A 88 -20.02 -12.26 -9.10
C VAL A 88 -21.11 -12.76 -10.04
N ILE A 89 -20.85 -13.85 -10.73
CA ILE A 89 -21.87 -14.58 -11.50
C ILE A 89 -22.47 -15.62 -10.55
N PRO A 90 -23.81 -15.76 -10.44
CA PRO A 90 -24.41 -16.81 -9.65
C PRO A 90 -23.94 -18.17 -10.18
N HIS A 91 -23.22 -18.92 -9.34
CA HIS A 91 -22.77 -20.26 -9.68
C HIS A 91 -23.94 -21.23 -9.51
N GLU A 92 -24.32 -21.95 -10.57
CA GLU A 92 -25.19 -23.12 -10.43
C GLU A 92 -24.40 -24.25 -9.78
N PRO A 93 -24.70 -24.68 -8.54
CA PRO A 93 -23.93 -25.72 -7.88
C PRO A 93 -23.89 -26.96 -8.78
N TRP A 94 -22.69 -27.49 -9.03
CA TRP A 94 -22.53 -28.72 -9.79
C TRP A 94 -22.95 -29.90 -8.92
N GLN A 95 -24.25 -30.03 -8.67
CA GLN A 95 -24.82 -31.14 -7.93
C GLN A 95 -24.90 -32.34 -8.86
N LYS A 96 -23.74 -32.97 -9.11
CA LYS A 96 -23.73 -34.31 -9.71
C LYS A 96 -24.46 -35.23 -8.74
N LYS A 97 -25.40 -36.03 -9.26
CA LYS A 97 -25.93 -37.15 -8.46
C LYS A 97 -24.75 -37.98 -7.98
N PRO A 98 -24.67 -38.31 -6.67
CA PRO A 98 -23.63 -39.20 -6.18
C PRO A 98 -23.67 -40.49 -6.99
N ILE A 99 -22.48 -40.99 -7.34
CA ILE A 99 -22.35 -42.24 -8.10
C ILE A 99 -23.00 -43.34 -7.23
N PRO A 100 -23.95 -44.11 -7.77
CA PRO A 100 -24.61 -45.15 -7.00
C PRO A 100 -23.58 -46.20 -6.57
N ILE A 101 -23.65 -46.59 -5.29
CA ILE A 101 -22.79 -47.64 -4.74
C ILE A 101 -23.15 -48.97 -5.43
N PRO A 102 -22.16 -49.70 -5.98
CA PRO A 102 -22.39 -51.03 -6.53
C PRO A 102 -23.02 -51.98 -5.51
N LYS A 103 -23.96 -52.81 -5.96
CA LYS A 103 -24.70 -53.73 -5.08
C LYS A 103 -23.80 -54.69 -4.29
N SER A 104 -22.62 -55.03 -4.81
CA SER A 104 -21.67 -55.93 -4.15
C SER A 104 -21.04 -55.35 -2.88
N ILE A 105 -20.91 -54.02 -2.79
CA ILE A 105 -20.27 -53.34 -1.66
C ILE A 105 -21.25 -52.59 -0.76
N LEU A 106 -22.52 -52.48 -1.15
CA LEU A 106 -23.61 -51.92 -0.32
C LEU A 106 -23.59 -52.37 1.16
N PRO A 107 -23.47 -53.67 1.50
CA PRO A 107 -23.54 -54.10 2.91
C PRO A 107 -22.39 -53.60 3.79
N GLN A 108 -21.33 -53.02 3.22
CA GLN A 108 -20.23 -52.41 3.99
C GLN A 108 -20.53 -50.96 4.40
N PHE A 109 -21.54 -50.34 3.79
CA PHE A 109 -21.87 -48.92 3.98
C PHE A 109 -23.29 -48.69 4.54
N THR A 110 -24.06 -49.75 4.75
CA THR A 110 -25.37 -49.72 5.44
C THR A 110 -25.29 -50.52 6.72
N GLU A 111 -25.27 -49.83 7.87
CA GLU A 111 -25.63 -50.36 9.20
C GLU A 111 -27.15 -50.27 9.42
#